data_AF-A0A4R5KL92-F1
#
_entry.id   AF-A0A4R5KL92-F1
#
_cell.length_a   1.000
_cell.length_b   1.000
_cell.length_c   1.000
_cell.angle_alpha   90.00
_cell.angle_beta   90.00
_cell.angle_gamma   90.00
#
_symmetry.space_group_name_H-M   'P 1'
#
loop_
_entity.id
_entity.type
_entity.pdbx_description
1 polymer ?
#
loop_
_entity_poly.entity_id
_entity_poly.type
_entity_poly.pdbx_seq_one_letter_code
_entity_poly.pdbx_strand_id
1 'polypeptide(L)'
;MDAMRLRKLRIMQFVLVNLLLLTAALLFTFIIHAYSLAAFQRTIGVLILILAVLNIVSKTVQYNLLGLFPPMRELMNYEAEKLGHEFSKVRWTQVIAQFLVAGLMIFQSFLQHVPPAPFSLRETMIFTIPIIAVAAIATNLSLMYHVRKIDRGTTESLKGHSARSIAVGFAIGIPLGIAMLLVPIFIVLLISD
;
A
#
# COMPACT_ATOMS: atom_id res chain seq x y z
N MET A 1 -14.28 -19.31 14.32
CA MET A 1 -14.38 -17.95 14.91
C MET A 1 -15.81 -17.50 14.86
N ASP A 2 -16.34 -16.96 15.96
CA ASP A 2 -17.73 -16.50 16.03
C ASP A 2 -17.99 -15.28 15.14
N ALA A 3 -19.17 -15.21 14.54
CA ALA A 3 -19.52 -14.15 13.58
C ALA A 3 -19.44 -12.74 14.20
N MET A 4 -19.82 -12.59 15.48
CA MET A 4 -19.73 -11.32 16.20
C MET A 4 -18.27 -10.89 16.40
N ARG A 5 -17.38 -11.85 16.74
CA ARG A 5 -15.95 -11.60 16.90
C ARG A 5 -15.32 -11.19 15.57
N LEU A 6 -15.62 -11.92 14.50
CA LEU A 6 -15.14 -11.60 13.15
C LEU A 6 -15.55 -10.19 12.74
N ARG A 7 -16.83 -9.80 12.94
CA ARG A 7 -17.31 -8.45 12.63
C ARG A 7 -16.53 -7.38 13.39
N LYS A 8 -16.25 -7.59 14.68
CA LYS A 8 -15.44 -6.66 15.49
C LYS A 8 -14.01 -6.52 14.93
N LEU A 9 -13.38 -7.63 14.56
CA LEU A 9 -12.04 -7.62 13.96
C LEU A 9 -12.02 -6.91 12.60
N ARG A 10 -13.05 -7.10 11.76
CA ARG A 10 -13.19 -6.39 10.46
C ARG A 10 -13.34 -4.89 10.61
N ILE A 11 -14.15 -4.43 11.57
CA ILE A 11 -14.26 -2.99 11.87
C ILE A 11 -12.91 -2.45 12.33
N MET A 12 -12.22 -3.16 13.22
CA MET A 12 -10.92 -2.73 13.72
C MET A 12 -9.86 -2.70 12.61
N GLN A 13 -9.86 -3.68 11.70
CA GLN A 13 -9.00 -3.68 10.50
C GLN A 13 -9.27 -2.44 9.65
N PHE A 14 -10.53 -2.11 9.39
CA PHE A 14 -10.91 -0.94 8.62
C PHE A 14 -10.43 0.37 9.28
N VAL A 15 -10.63 0.51 10.59
CA VAL A 15 -10.17 1.67 11.36
C VAL A 15 -8.64 1.78 11.33
N LEU A 16 -7.93 0.68 11.62
CA LEU A 16 -6.47 0.68 11.65
C LEU A 16 -5.85 0.97 10.28
N VAL A 17 -6.38 0.38 9.20
CA VAL A 17 -5.88 0.63 7.83
C VAL A 17 -6.06 2.10 7.46
N ASN A 18 -7.23 2.69 7.74
CA ASN A 18 -7.47 4.10 7.44
C ASN A 18 -6.63 5.04 8.32
N LEU A 19 -6.46 4.72 9.61
CA LEU A 19 -5.60 5.49 10.51
C LEU A 19 -4.13 5.45 10.07
N LEU A 20 -3.64 4.27 9.69
CA LEU A 20 -2.28 4.10 9.15
C LEU A 20 -2.10 4.88 7.85
N LEU A 21 -3.10 4.84 6.96
CA LEU A 21 -3.07 5.59 5.71
C LEU A 21 -3.02 7.10 5.95
N LEU A 22 -3.86 7.62 6.85
CA LEU A 22 -3.86 9.04 7.20
C LEU A 22 -2.55 9.47 7.86
N THR A 23 -2.02 8.63 8.76
CA THR A 23 -0.72 8.90 9.41
C THR A 23 0.41 8.93 8.38
N ALA A 24 0.43 7.96 7.46
CA ALA A 24 1.39 7.93 6.36
C ALA A 24 1.25 9.18 5.47
N ALA A 25 0.03 9.56 5.11
CA ALA A 25 -0.25 10.75 4.32
C ALA A 25 0.28 12.06 4.95
N LEU A 26 0.09 12.23 6.26
CA LEU A 26 0.59 13.38 7.00
C LEU A 26 2.13 13.38 7.05
N LEU A 27 2.75 12.24 7.38
CA LEU A 27 4.20 12.10 7.39
C LEU A 27 4.80 12.35 6.00
N PHE A 28 4.17 11.87 4.94
CA PHE A 28 4.66 12.03 3.57
C PHE A 28 4.59 13.49 3.14
N THR A 29 3.48 14.17 3.43
CA THR A 29 3.32 15.60 3.16
C THR A 29 4.37 16.42 3.91
N PHE A 30 4.62 16.09 5.18
CA PHE A 30 5.67 16.74 5.97
C PHE A 30 7.07 16.54 5.40
N ILE A 31 7.45 15.29 5.04
CA ILE A 31 8.79 14.98 4.52
C ILE A 31 9.02 15.68 3.17
N ILE A 32 8.03 15.66 2.26
CA ILE A 32 8.14 16.32 0.96
C ILE A 32 8.34 17.83 1.12
N HIS A 33 7.59 18.45 2.03
CA HIS A 33 7.68 19.89 2.29
C HIS A 33 9.00 20.29 2.98
N ALA A 34 9.42 19.53 3.99
CA ALA A 34 10.60 19.85 4.80
C ALA A 34 11.94 19.56 4.09
N TYR A 35 11.96 18.59 3.18
CA TYR A 35 13.17 18.14 2.51
C TYR A 35 13.06 18.25 0.99
N SER A 36 12.64 17.17 0.32
CA SER A 36 12.42 17.14 -1.11
C SER A 36 11.67 15.87 -1.49
N LEU A 37 11.07 15.88 -2.69
CA LEU A 37 10.45 14.69 -3.27
C LEU A 37 11.46 13.54 -3.46
N ALA A 38 12.69 13.85 -3.88
CA ALA A 38 13.75 12.85 -4.06
C ALA A 38 14.13 12.17 -2.74
N ALA A 39 14.31 12.96 -1.66
CA ALA A 39 14.63 12.43 -0.33
C ALA A 39 13.48 11.55 0.20
N PHE A 40 12.24 11.97 -0.01
CA PHE A 40 11.05 11.18 0.31
C PHE A 40 11.04 9.82 -0.41
N GLN A 41 11.16 9.83 -1.75
CA GLN A 41 11.11 8.62 -2.56
C GLN A 41 12.24 7.64 -2.19
N ARG A 42 13.44 8.15 -1.94
CA ARG A 42 14.57 7.32 -1.51
C ARG A 42 14.33 6.68 -0.14
N THR A 43 13.87 7.49 0.83
CA THR A 43 13.62 7.02 2.19
C THR A 43 12.51 5.96 2.21
N ILE A 44 11.38 6.22 1.55
CA ILE A 44 10.28 5.27 1.47
C ILE A 44 10.67 4.03 0.66
N GLY A 45 11.38 4.18 -0.45
CA GLY A 45 11.87 3.06 -1.24
C GLY A 45 12.74 2.12 -0.42
N VAL A 46 13.68 2.66 0.37
CA VAL A 46 14.52 1.88 1.30
C VAL A 46 13.69 1.21 2.39
N LEU A 47 12.74 1.91 3.01
CA LEU A 47 11.86 1.33 4.03
C LEU A 47 11.01 0.18 3.49
N ILE A 48 10.43 0.34 2.29
CA ILE A 48 9.66 -0.73 1.63
C ILE A 48 10.56 -1.92 1.30
N LEU A 49 11.80 -1.68 0.86
CA LEU A 49 12.76 -2.74 0.59
C LEU A 49 13.10 -3.54 1.85
N ILE A 50 13.35 -2.85 2.98
CA ILE A 50 13.56 -3.49 4.28
C ILE A 50 12.35 -4.34 4.67
N LEU A 51 11.13 -3.80 4.54
CA LEU A 51 9.90 -4.53 4.82
C LEU A 51 9.74 -5.77 3.92
N ALA A 52 10.10 -5.67 2.64
CA ALA A 52 10.06 -6.81 1.71
C ALA A 52 11.00 -7.94 2.15
N VAL A 53 12.23 -7.59 2.56
CA VAL A 53 13.22 -8.54 3.09
C VAL A 53 12.72 -9.18 4.38
N LEU A 54 12.21 -8.38 5.34
CA LEU A 54 11.64 -8.90 6.59
C LEU A 54 10.47 -9.87 6.32
N ASN A 55 9.61 -9.54 5.36
CA ASN A 55 8.50 -10.40 4.94
C ASN A 55 8.92 -11.69 4.25
N ILE A 56 10.14 -11.79 3.71
CA ILE A 56 10.69 -13.08 3.22
C ILE A 56 11.16 -13.92 4.40
N VAL A 57 11.92 -13.33 5.32
CA VAL A 57 12.55 -14.05 6.44
C VAL A 57 11.52 -14.60 7.43
N SER A 58 10.37 -13.94 7.58
CA SER A 58 9.40 -14.25 8.61
C SER A 58 8.46 -15.42 8.25
N LYS A 59 8.88 -16.66 8.47
CA LYS A 59 8.09 -17.85 8.05
C LYS A 59 6.65 -17.88 8.59
N THR A 60 6.38 -17.35 9.79
CA THR A 60 5.12 -17.57 10.53
C THR A 60 4.24 -16.33 10.69
N VAL A 61 4.76 -15.12 10.51
CA VAL A 61 4.02 -13.87 10.73
C VAL A 61 4.32 -12.93 9.56
N GLN A 62 3.29 -12.50 8.84
CA GLN A 62 3.44 -11.33 7.96
C GLN A 62 3.84 -10.16 8.86
N TYR A 63 5.08 -9.67 8.76
CA TYR A 63 5.48 -8.41 9.38
C TYR A 63 4.92 -7.26 8.55
N ASN A 64 3.59 -7.20 8.51
CA ASN A 64 2.86 -6.03 8.10
C ASN A 64 2.56 -5.21 9.37
N LEU A 65 2.50 -3.89 9.26
CA LEU A 65 2.23 -2.97 10.38
C LEU A 65 0.99 -3.37 11.22
N LEU A 66 -0.02 -3.96 10.56
CA LEU A 66 -1.20 -4.51 11.23
C LEU A 66 -0.88 -5.66 12.19
N GLY A 67 0.06 -6.54 11.84
CA GLY A 67 0.48 -7.68 12.65
C GLY A 67 1.19 -7.31 13.96
N LEU A 68 1.51 -6.03 14.17
CA LEU A 68 1.97 -5.52 15.47
C LEU A 68 0.83 -5.50 16.50
N PHE A 69 -0.42 -5.39 16.05
CA PHE A 69 -1.58 -5.36 16.94
C PHE A 69 -2.09 -6.78 17.22
N PRO A 70 -2.17 -7.22 18.49
CA PRO A 70 -2.58 -8.59 18.83
C PRO A 70 -3.88 -9.07 18.19
N PRO A 71 -4.98 -8.28 18.13
CA PRO A 71 -6.22 -8.77 17.54
C PRO A 71 -6.17 -8.84 16.01
N MET A 72 -5.22 -8.17 15.35
CA MET A 72 -4.98 -8.35 13.92
C MET A 72 -4.27 -9.66 13.62
N ARG A 73 -3.40 -10.15 14.52
CA ARG A 73 -2.80 -11.50 14.37
C ARG A 73 -3.87 -12.59 14.35
N GLU A 74 -4.89 -12.46 15.20
CA GLU A 74 -6.04 -13.38 15.22
C GLU A 74 -6.77 -13.38 13.87
N LEU A 75 -7.03 -12.20 13.30
CA LEU A 75 -7.66 -12.07 11.99
C LEU A 75 -6.79 -12.67 10.87
N MET A 76 -5.47 -12.43 10.92
CA MET A 76 -4.53 -12.96 9.94
C MET A 76 -4.43 -14.48 9.98
N ASN A 77 -4.45 -15.08 11.17
CA ASN A 77 -4.47 -16.53 11.32
C ASN A 77 -5.75 -17.14 10.71
N TYR A 78 -6.90 -16.49 10.95
CA TYR A 78 -8.16 -16.87 10.32
C TYR A 78 -8.11 -16.79 8.78
N GLU A 79 -7.56 -15.71 8.22
CA GLU A 79 -7.42 -15.59 6.77
C GLU A 79 -6.46 -16.63 6.19
N ALA A 80 -5.36 -16.90 6.88
CA ALA A 80 -4.38 -17.90 6.48
C ALA A 80 -4.98 -19.31 6.45
N GLU A 81 -5.75 -19.67 7.49
CA GLU A 81 -6.46 -20.95 7.55
C GLU A 81 -7.47 -21.09 6.40
N LYS A 82 -8.21 -20.02 6.10
CA LYS A 82 -9.23 -20.03 5.04
C LYS A 82 -8.66 -20.13 3.63
N LEU A 83 -7.55 -19.42 3.39
CA LEU A 83 -6.86 -19.40 2.10
C LEU A 83 -5.99 -20.64 1.86
N GLY A 84 -5.53 -21.32 2.92
CA GLY A 84 -4.68 -22.50 2.80
C GLY A 84 -3.45 -22.25 1.93
N HIS A 85 -3.25 -23.06 0.89
CA HIS A 85 -2.11 -22.91 -0.04
C HIS A 85 -2.10 -21.59 -0.84
N GLU A 86 -3.26 -20.95 -1.04
CA GLU A 86 -3.34 -19.66 -1.73
C GLU A 86 -2.74 -18.52 -0.88
N PHE A 87 -2.68 -18.68 0.45
CA PHE A 87 -2.09 -17.69 1.35
C PHE A 87 -0.62 -17.43 1.01
N SER A 88 0.14 -18.49 0.69
CA SER A 88 1.55 -18.36 0.30
C SER A 88 1.71 -17.59 -1.01
N LYS A 89 0.83 -17.83 -1.99
CA LYS A 89 0.87 -17.12 -3.29
C LYS A 89 0.56 -15.63 -3.12
N VAL A 90 -0.45 -15.29 -2.32
CA VAL A 90 -0.79 -13.90 -2.00
C VAL A 90 0.38 -13.21 -1.29
N ARG A 91 1.03 -13.89 -0.36
CA ARG A 91 2.22 -13.38 0.34
C ARG A 91 3.38 -13.11 -0.63
N TRP A 92 3.72 -14.06 -1.49
CA TRP A 92 4.81 -13.88 -2.48
C TRP A 92 4.50 -12.77 -3.46
N THR A 93 3.24 -12.65 -3.89
CA THR A 93 2.78 -11.54 -4.72
C THR A 93 3.01 -10.20 -4.02
N GLN A 94 2.65 -10.10 -2.74
CA GLN A 94 2.87 -8.88 -1.96
C GLN A 94 4.37 -8.54 -1.88
N VAL A 95 5.22 -9.52 -1.63
CA VAL A 95 6.68 -9.34 -1.57
C VAL A 95 7.22 -8.84 -2.91
N ILE A 96 6.84 -9.48 -4.03
CA ILE A 96 7.26 -9.07 -5.38
C ILE A 96 6.81 -7.63 -5.67
N ALA A 97 5.56 -7.30 -5.34
CA ALA A 97 5.04 -5.94 -5.50
C ALA A 97 5.83 -4.93 -4.66
N GLN A 98 6.21 -5.26 -3.42
CA GLN A 98 7.05 -4.42 -2.57
C GLN A 98 8.43 -4.18 -3.19
N PHE A 99 9.08 -5.21 -3.75
CA PHE A 99 10.34 -5.05 -4.46
C PHE A 99 10.22 -4.15 -5.69
N LEU A 100 9.17 -4.34 -6.49
CA LEU A 100 8.93 -3.50 -7.68
C LEU A 100 8.71 -2.03 -7.30
N VAL A 101 7.84 -1.77 -6.30
CA VAL A 101 7.56 -0.40 -5.84
C VAL A 101 8.81 0.23 -5.23
N ALA A 102 9.55 -0.50 -4.39
CA ALA A 102 10.81 -0.01 -3.80
C ALA A 102 11.84 0.35 -4.88
N GLY A 103 12.06 -0.56 -5.84
CA GLY A 103 12.97 -0.35 -6.96
C GLY A 103 12.59 0.88 -7.79
N LEU A 104 11.31 1.02 -8.12
CA LEU A 104 10.79 2.18 -8.85
C LEU A 104 10.98 3.49 -8.08
N MET A 105 10.67 3.53 -6.78
CA MET A 105 10.84 4.73 -5.95
C MET A 105 12.31 5.15 -5.85
N ILE A 106 13.21 4.19 -5.60
CA ILE A 106 14.65 4.45 -5.51
C ILE A 106 15.17 4.94 -6.87
N PHE A 107 14.80 4.26 -7.95
CA PHE A 107 15.20 4.64 -9.31
C PHE A 107 14.74 6.07 -9.67
N GLN A 108 13.47 6.41 -9.40
CA GLN A 108 12.94 7.77 -9.60
C GLN A 108 13.73 8.81 -8.79
N SER A 109 14.14 8.47 -7.57
CA SER A 109 14.94 9.38 -6.72
C SER A 109 16.33 9.69 -7.28
N PHE A 110 16.86 8.84 -8.17
CA PHE A 110 18.13 9.09 -8.88
C PHE A 110 17.94 9.83 -10.20
N LEU A 111 16.77 9.71 -10.83
CA LEU A 111 16.45 10.44 -12.06
C LEU A 111 16.22 11.94 -11.81
N GLN A 112 15.77 12.30 -10.61
CA GLN A 112 15.63 13.69 -10.17
C GLN A 112 17.01 14.31 -9.95
N HIS A 113 17.62 14.84 -11.02
CA HIS A 113 18.88 15.58 -10.98
C HIS A 113 18.60 17.02 -10.52
N VAL A 114 19.43 17.54 -9.61
CA VAL A 114 19.38 18.90 -9.00
C VAL A 114 18.34 19.02 -7.87
N PRO A 115 18.65 19.66 -6.73
CA PRO A 115 17.62 19.94 -5.74
C PRO A 115 16.68 21.03 -6.30
N PRO A 116 15.42 20.73 -6.68
CA PRO A 116 14.45 21.81 -6.75
C PRO A 116 14.37 22.44 -5.35
N ALA A 117 14.17 23.75 -5.30
CA ALA A 117 13.76 24.40 -4.06
C ALA A 117 12.64 23.57 -3.40
N PRO A 118 12.61 23.47 -2.06
CA PRO A 118 11.53 22.74 -1.38
C PRO A 118 10.19 23.25 -1.90
N PHE A 119 9.31 22.32 -2.26
CA PHE A 119 7.98 22.65 -2.75
C PHE A 119 7.30 23.61 -1.78
N SER A 120 6.67 24.66 -2.31
CA SER A 120 5.83 25.51 -1.47
C SER A 120 4.74 24.64 -0.81
N LEU A 121 4.22 25.07 0.35
CA LEU A 121 3.16 24.32 1.01
C LEU A 121 1.95 24.13 0.06
N ARG A 122 1.65 25.14 -0.77
CA ARG A 122 0.61 25.09 -1.78
C ARG A 122 0.89 24.02 -2.83
N GLU A 123 2.07 24.00 -3.42
CA GLU A 123 2.44 22.96 -4.41
C GLU A 123 2.43 21.56 -3.80
N THR A 124 2.95 21.42 -2.57
CA THR A 124 2.96 20.14 -1.85
C THR A 124 1.52 19.64 -1.66
N MET A 125 0.60 20.50 -1.22
CA MET A 125 -0.80 20.12 -1.01
C MET A 125 -1.51 19.79 -2.32
N ILE A 126 -1.29 20.57 -3.39
CA ILE A 126 -1.86 20.30 -4.72
C ILE A 126 -1.41 18.93 -5.24
N PHE A 127 -0.18 18.53 -4.93
CA PHE A 127 0.36 17.24 -5.33
C PHE A 127 -0.11 16.09 -4.43
N THR A 128 -0.03 16.23 -3.11
CA THR A 128 -0.25 15.11 -2.18
C THR A 128 -1.74 14.79 -2.00
N ILE A 129 -2.63 15.79 -1.96
CA ILE A 129 -4.05 15.57 -1.66
C ILE A 129 -4.73 14.62 -2.67
N PRO A 130 -4.62 14.84 -4.01
CA PRO A 130 -5.22 13.93 -4.98
C PRO A 130 -4.66 12.52 -4.86
N ILE A 131 -3.35 12.39 -4.67
CA ILE A 131 -2.67 11.10 -4.50
C ILE A 131 -3.22 10.35 -3.28
N ILE A 132 -3.33 11.03 -2.13
CA ILE A 132 -3.86 10.47 -0.88
C ILE A 132 -5.32 10.06 -1.09
N ALA A 133 -6.13 10.89 -1.75
CA ALA A 133 -7.53 10.60 -2.01
C ALA A 133 -7.71 9.33 -2.86
N VAL A 134 -6.97 9.21 -3.97
CA VAL A 134 -7.05 8.02 -4.82
C VAL A 134 -6.50 6.79 -4.09
N ALA A 135 -5.40 6.92 -3.35
CA ALA A 135 -4.85 5.83 -2.53
C ALA A 135 -5.85 5.36 -1.46
N ALA A 136 -6.58 6.27 -0.82
CA ALA A 136 -7.63 5.97 0.14
C ALA A 136 -8.80 5.23 -0.49
N ILE A 137 -9.29 5.70 -1.63
CA ILE A 137 -10.37 5.02 -2.37
C ILE A 137 -9.93 3.61 -2.77
N ALA A 138 -8.74 3.48 -3.39
CA ALA A 138 -8.23 2.19 -3.84
C ALA A 138 -8.03 1.21 -2.69
N THR A 139 -7.48 1.67 -1.57
CA THR A 139 -7.24 0.84 -0.38
C THR A 139 -8.55 0.39 0.26
N ASN A 140 -9.53 1.29 0.40
CA ASN A 140 -10.83 0.95 0.98
C ASN A 140 -11.65 0.01 0.08
N LEU A 141 -11.63 0.22 -1.24
CA LEU A 141 -12.28 -0.69 -2.20
C LEU A 141 -11.63 -2.07 -2.18
N SER A 142 -10.29 -2.12 -2.19
CA SER A 142 -9.52 -3.37 -2.10
C SER A 142 -9.85 -4.12 -0.80
N LEU A 143 -9.85 -3.42 0.33
CA LEU A 143 -10.18 -3.99 1.63
C LEU A 143 -11.62 -4.52 1.65
N MET A 144 -12.59 -3.76 1.12
CA MET A 144 -13.98 -4.20 1.05
C MET A 144 -14.14 -5.46 0.16
N TYR A 145 -13.47 -5.49 -0.99
CA TYR A 145 -13.48 -6.66 -1.88
C TYR A 145 -12.86 -7.88 -1.20
N HIS A 146 -11.70 -7.71 -0.57
CA HIS A 146 -10.98 -8.75 0.17
C HIS A 146 -11.85 -9.33 1.28
N VAL A 147 -12.41 -8.49 2.14
CA VAL A 147 -13.29 -8.90 3.24
C VAL A 147 -14.50 -9.67 2.71
N ARG A 148 -15.20 -9.14 1.70
CA ARG A 148 -16.37 -9.82 1.12
C ARG A 148 -16.01 -11.17 0.51
N LYS A 149 -14.87 -11.25 -0.19
CA LYS A 149 -14.44 -12.45 -0.90
C LYS A 149 -13.96 -13.53 0.07
N ILE A 150 -13.15 -13.16 1.05
CA ILE A 150 -12.67 -14.09 2.08
C ILE A 150 -13.83 -14.52 2.95
N ASP A 151 -14.61 -13.62 3.54
CA ASP A 151 -15.61 -13.99 4.55
C ASP A 151 -16.73 -14.88 3.99
N ARG A 152 -17.09 -14.73 2.71
CA ARG A 152 -18.10 -15.56 2.03
C ARG A 152 -17.54 -16.78 1.30
N GLY A 153 -16.24 -16.84 1.05
CA GLY A 153 -15.63 -17.93 0.29
C GLY A 153 -15.39 -19.18 1.15
N THR A 154 -15.54 -20.36 0.56
CA THR A 154 -14.93 -21.61 1.04
C THR A 154 -13.52 -21.76 0.50
N THR A 155 -12.69 -22.61 1.11
CA THR A 155 -11.31 -22.88 0.66
C THR A 155 -11.24 -23.27 -0.83
N GLU A 156 -12.19 -24.08 -1.32
CA GLU A 156 -12.26 -24.41 -2.75
C GLU A 156 -12.62 -23.23 -3.63
N SER A 157 -13.58 -22.40 -3.21
CA SER A 157 -13.99 -21.19 -3.96
C SER A 157 -12.92 -20.09 -4.02
N LEU A 158 -11.89 -20.21 -3.17
CA LEU A 158 -10.74 -19.31 -3.10
C LEU A 158 -9.54 -19.81 -3.92
N LYS A 159 -9.60 -21.01 -4.52
CA LYS A 159 -8.58 -21.46 -5.47
C LYS A 159 -8.47 -20.48 -6.64
N GLY A 160 -7.24 -20.08 -6.98
CA GLY A 160 -6.98 -19.07 -8.01
C GLY A 160 -7.36 -17.64 -7.63
N HIS A 161 -7.73 -17.39 -6.38
CA HIS A 161 -7.96 -16.03 -5.89
C HIS A 161 -6.71 -15.16 -6.05
N SER A 162 -5.51 -15.71 -5.78
CA SER A 162 -4.26 -14.97 -5.93
C SER A 162 -4.07 -14.43 -7.34
N ALA A 163 -4.34 -15.23 -8.38
CA ALA A 163 -4.18 -14.81 -9.76
C ALA A 163 -5.17 -13.69 -10.15
N ARG A 164 -6.42 -13.79 -9.68
CA ARG A 164 -7.43 -12.74 -9.90
C ARG A 164 -7.07 -11.45 -9.17
N SER A 165 -6.58 -11.55 -7.94
CA SER A 165 -6.13 -10.39 -7.15
C SER A 165 -4.92 -9.70 -7.80
N ILE A 166 -3.99 -10.46 -8.39
CA ILE A 166 -2.89 -9.91 -9.19
C ILE A 166 -3.42 -9.15 -10.41
N ALA A 167 -4.34 -9.76 -11.17
CA ALA A 167 -4.89 -9.14 -12.38
C ALA A 167 -5.64 -7.83 -12.06
N VAL A 168 -6.44 -7.82 -10.99
CA VAL A 168 -7.10 -6.61 -10.49
C VAL A 168 -6.06 -5.58 -10.01
N GLY A 169 -5.01 -6.04 -9.32
CA GLY A 169 -3.89 -5.21 -8.89
C GLY A 169 -3.19 -4.51 -10.04
N PHE A 170 -2.92 -5.20 -11.16
CA PHE A 170 -2.35 -4.58 -12.36
C PHE A 170 -3.33 -3.65 -13.06
N ALA A 171 -4.60 -4.07 -13.20
CA ALA A 171 -5.62 -3.28 -13.87
C ALA A 171 -5.89 -1.94 -13.16
N ILE A 172 -5.78 -1.89 -11.84
CA ILE A 172 -5.96 -0.66 -11.04
C ILE A 172 -4.62 0.05 -10.82
N GLY A 173 -3.58 -0.70 -10.48
CA GLY A 173 -2.29 -0.18 -10.05
C GLY A 173 -1.45 0.43 -11.17
N ILE A 174 -1.51 -0.10 -12.40
CA ILE A 174 -0.77 0.48 -13.53
C ILE A 174 -1.34 1.86 -13.90
N PRO A 175 -2.66 2.05 -14.12
CA PRO A 175 -3.21 3.37 -14.38
C PRO A 175 -2.94 4.37 -13.26
N LEU A 176 -3.02 3.92 -12.00
CA LEU A 176 -2.67 4.73 -10.83
C LEU A 176 -1.21 5.15 -10.84
N GLY A 177 -0.29 4.22 -11.12
CA GLY A 177 1.14 4.49 -11.23
C GLY A 177 1.47 5.45 -12.37
N ILE A 178 0.81 5.29 -13.52
CA ILE A 178 0.94 6.22 -14.65
C ILE A 178 0.42 7.60 -14.27
N ALA A 179 -0.75 7.69 -13.64
CA ALA A 179 -1.29 8.97 -13.16
C ALA A 179 -0.33 9.62 -12.15
N MET A 180 0.24 8.86 -11.22
CA MET A 180 1.25 9.36 -10.27
C MET A 180 2.54 9.86 -10.94
N LEU A 181 2.91 9.32 -12.10
CA LEU A 181 4.06 9.78 -12.88
C LEU A 181 3.73 11.03 -13.69
N LEU A 182 2.55 11.08 -14.31
CA LEU A 182 2.17 12.15 -15.24
C LEU A 182 1.67 13.41 -14.53
N VAL A 183 0.93 13.27 -13.43
CA VAL A 183 0.38 14.40 -12.67
C VAL A 183 1.45 15.41 -12.21
N PRO A 184 2.58 15.01 -11.58
CA PRO A 184 3.62 15.98 -11.20
C PRO A 184 4.24 16.66 -12.41
N ILE A 185 4.46 15.95 -13.53
CA ILE A 185 5.01 16.53 -14.76
C ILE A 185 4.05 17.58 -15.32
N PHE A 186 2.76 17.26 -15.42
CA PHE A 186 1.73 18.18 -15.90
C PHE A 186 1.60 19.42 -15.02
N ILE A 187 1.62 19.25 -13.70
CA ILE A 187 1.52 20.37 -12.75
C ILE A 187 2.74 21.28 -12.84
N VAL A 188 3.95 20.73 -12.94
CA VAL A 188 5.17 21.53 -13.13
C VAL A 188 5.06 22.34 -14.42
N LEU A 189 4.64 21.73 -15.53
CA LEU A 189 4.44 22.45 -16.80
C LEU A 189 3.39 23.56 -16.69
N LEU A 190 2.30 23.35 -15.96
CA LEU A 190 1.21 24.32 -15.79
C LEU A 190 1.52 25.48 -14.82
N ILE A 191 2.45 25.27 -13.88
CA ILE A 191 2.87 26.28 -12.90
C ILE A 191 4.09 27.08 -13.41
N SER A 192 4.80 26.58 -14.42
CA SER A 192 5.99 27.22 -15.00
C SER A 192 5.66 28.30 -16.04
N ASP A 193 4.38 28.54 -16.32
CA ASP A 193 3.83 29.62 -17.17
C ASP A 193 3.08 30.65 -16.30
#